data_AF-A0A6L9E8V6-F1
#
_entry.id   AF-A0A6L9E8V6-F1
#
_cell.length_a   1.000
_cell.length_b   1.000
_cell.length_c   1.000
_cell.angle_alpha   90.00
_cell.angle_beta   90.00
_cell.angle_gamma   90.00
#
_symmetry.space_group_name_H-M   'P 1'
#
loop_
_entity.id
_entity.type
_entity.pdbx_description
1 polymer ?
#
loop_
_entity_poly.entity_id
_entity_poly.type
_entity_poly.pdbx_seq_one_letter_code
_entity_poly.pdbx_strand_id
1 'polypeptide(L)'
;MPYDNLRTIPVYRKALDLCVMSREIASYVSYNQNLLKLYQSNSLKDHIADSLLTDTILISQQIAKAETSKSHTVRIKSANFINVMIRNINSYCTGLEKQGVKEKEYLSLLREEIRTFRKSFKAWRKSLGNGNDKLHWGFNDFL
;
A
#
# COMPACT_ATOMS: atom_id res chain seq x y z
N MET A 1 7.05 -4.41 -25.73
CA MET A 1 7.27 -3.53 -24.56
C MET A 1 6.98 -4.34 -23.30
N PRO A 2 7.82 -4.33 -22.24
CA PRO A 2 7.65 -5.24 -21.09
C PRO A 2 6.49 -4.87 -20.14
N TYR A 3 5.92 -3.67 -20.29
CA TYR A 3 4.92 -3.13 -19.37
C TYR A 3 3.49 -3.65 -19.60
N ASP A 4 3.18 -4.15 -20.80
CA ASP A 4 1.84 -4.68 -21.11
C ASP A 4 1.51 -5.94 -20.30
N ASN A 5 2.55 -6.68 -19.87
CA ASN A 5 2.36 -7.88 -19.07
C ASN A 5 1.98 -7.59 -17.60
N LEU A 6 2.42 -6.46 -17.02
CA LEU A 6 2.20 -6.16 -15.59
C LEU A 6 0.72 -5.97 -15.26
N ARG A 7 -0.05 -5.38 -16.18
CA ARG A 7 -1.50 -5.18 -15.99
C ARG A 7 -2.29 -6.49 -15.95
N THR A 8 -1.73 -7.60 -16.45
CA THR A 8 -2.37 -8.92 -16.33
C THR A 8 -2.27 -9.47 -14.91
N ILE A 9 -1.25 -9.06 -14.16
CA ILE A 9 -0.92 -9.55 -12.82
C ILE A 9 -1.97 -9.02 -11.82
N PRO A 10 -2.75 -9.91 -11.16
CA PRO A 10 -3.84 -9.48 -10.28
C PRO A 10 -3.38 -8.59 -9.12
N VAL A 11 -2.26 -8.90 -8.47
CA VAL A 11 -1.76 -8.12 -7.34
C VAL A 11 -1.32 -6.72 -7.77
N TYR A 12 -0.79 -6.58 -8.99
CA TYR A 12 -0.36 -5.29 -9.52
C TYR A 12 -1.56 -4.37 -9.78
N ARG A 13 -2.63 -4.90 -10.38
CA ARG A 13 -3.89 -4.14 -10.54
C ARG A 13 -4.44 -3.65 -9.21
N LYS A 14 -4.51 -4.52 -8.20
CA LYS A 14 -4.96 -4.12 -6.85
C LYS A 14 -4.05 -3.08 -6.20
N ALA A 15 -2.75 -3.10 -6.48
CA ALA A 15 -1.85 -2.04 -6.00
C ALA A 15 -2.16 -0.69 -6.67
N LEU A 16 -2.54 -0.68 -7.95
CA LEU A 16 -2.97 0.54 -8.63
C LEU A 16 -4.29 1.06 -8.04
N ASP A 17 -5.25 0.18 -7.77
CA ASP A 17 -6.51 0.55 -7.11
C ASP A 17 -6.25 1.21 -5.73
N LEU A 18 -5.34 0.63 -4.94
CA LEU A 18 -4.88 1.23 -3.67
C LEU A 18 -4.23 2.61 -3.85
N CYS A 19 -3.44 2.80 -4.90
CA CYS A 19 -2.82 4.10 -5.20
C CYS A 19 -3.87 5.16 -5.53
N VAL A 20 -4.86 4.80 -6.36
CA VAL A 20 -5.96 5.71 -6.73
C VAL A 20 -6.70 6.10 -5.47
N MET A 21 -7.14 5.13 -4.67
CA MET A 21 -7.88 5.41 -3.45
C MET A 21 -7.08 6.27 -2.45
N SER A 22 -5.80 6.00 -2.30
CA SER A 22 -4.93 6.76 -1.38
C SER A 22 -4.71 8.19 -1.86
N ARG A 23 -4.69 8.42 -3.19
CA ARG A 23 -4.63 9.77 -3.77
C ARG A 23 -5.90 10.56 -3.50
N GLU A 24 -7.06 9.92 -3.61
CA GLU A 24 -8.33 10.58 -3.27
C GLU A 24 -8.38 10.97 -1.79
N ILE A 25 -7.92 10.08 -0.90
CA ILE A 25 -7.83 10.37 0.54
C ILE A 25 -6.86 11.52 0.81
N ALA A 26 -5.67 11.52 0.20
CA ALA A 26 -4.70 12.60 0.37
C ALA A 26 -5.28 13.95 -0.10
N SER A 27 -5.91 13.96 -1.27
CA SER A 27 -6.57 15.15 -1.82
C SER A 27 -7.67 15.67 -0.89
N TYR A 28 -8.50 14.77 -0.35
CA TYR A 28 -9.54 15.10 0.62
C TYR A 28 -8.97 15.71 1.91
N VAL A 29 -7.91 15.11 2.47
CA VAL A 29 -7.29 15.55 3.72
C VAL A 29 -6.69 16.96 3.58
N SER A 30 -6.05 17.23 2.43
CA SER A 30 -5.47 18.53 2.09
C SER A 30 -6.52 19.59 1.77
N TYR A 31 -7.64 19.24 1.12
CA TYR A 31 -8.68 20.20 0.75
C TYR A 31 -9.51 20.68 1.95
N ASN A 32 -9.73 19.85 2.97
CA ASN A 32 -10.48 20.20 4.18
C ASN A 32 -9.67 21.01 5.22
N GLN A 33 -8.81 21.91 4.75
CA GLN A 33 -8.11 22.86 5.62
C GLN A 33 -8.84 24.21 5.61
N ASN A 34 -9.24 24.68 6.80
CA ASN A 34 -9.73 26.06 6.97
C ASN A 34 -8.68 27.04 6.44
N LEU A 35 -9.10 28.12 5.79
CA LEU A 35 -8.23 29.20 5.25
C LEU A 35 -7.20 29.74 6.26
N LEU A 36 -7.49 29.68 7.57
CA LEU A 36 -6.58 30.05 8.65
C LEU A 36 -5.45 29.03 8.92
N LYS A 37 -5.62 27.75 8.56
CA LYS A 37 -4.61 26.68 8.68
C LYS A 37 -3.68 26.58 7.48
N LEU A 38 -4.04 27.15 6.33
CA LEU A 38 -3.20 27.22 5.12
C LEU A 38 -1.88 27.97 5.35
N TYR A 39 -1.84 28.91 6.29
CA TYR A 39 -0.60 29.58 6.71
C TYR A 39 0.34 28.70 7.57
N GLN A 40 -0.12 27.52 8.00
CA GLN A 40 0.62 26.55 8.82
C GLN A 40 0.45 25.11 8.31
N SER A 41 0.35 24.89 6.99
CA SER A 41 0.06 23.57 6.43
C SER A 41 1.27 22.62 6.56
N ASN A 42 1.43 22.07 7.75
CA ASN A 42 2.33 20.97 8.11
C ASN A 42 1.63 20.14 9.21
N SER A 43 0.32 19.87 9.03
CA SER A 43 -0.46 19.21 10.06
C SER A 43 -0.16 17.71 10.04
N LEU A 44 -0.19 17.06 11.21
CA LEU A 44 0.12 15.62 11.33
C LEU A 44 -0.73 14.76 10.40
N LYS A 45 -2.00 15.14 10.14
CA LYS A 45 -2.87 14.43 9.18
C LYS A 45 -2.36 14.51 7.74
N ASP A 46 -1.74 15.63 7.33
CA ASP A 46 -1.19 15.79 5.98
C ASP A 46 0.02 14.87 5.80
N HIS A 47 0.94 14.85 6.78
CA HIS A 47 2.07 13.93 6.75
C HIS A 47 1.65 12.45 6.72
N ILE A 48 0.59 12.09 7.46
CA ILE A 48 0.04 10.73 7.42
C ILE A 48 -0.53 10.42 6.03
N ALA A 49 -1.26 11.37 5.43
CA ALA A 49 -1.85 11.19 4.10
C ALA A 49 -0.79 11.09 2.99
N ASP A 50 0.27 11.90 3.07
CA ASP A 50 1.41 11.84 2.15
C ASP A 50 2.17 10.52 2.30
N SER A 51 2.37 10.05 3.53
CA SER A 51 3.02 8.76 3.81
C SER A 51 2.18 7.60 3.27
N LEU A 52 0.85 7.66 3.44
CA LEU A 52 -0.11 6.70 2.88
C LEU A 52 0.00 6.63 1.34
N LEU A 53 -0.03 7.78 0.67
CA LEU A 53 0.10 7.85 -0.78
C LEU A 53 1.48 7.33 -1.24
N THR A 54 2.54 7.69 -0.52
CA THR A 54 3.91 7.25 -0.82
C THR A 54 4.04 5.73 -0.73
N ASP A 55 3.58 5.12 0.36
CA ASP A 55 3.66 3.67 0.54
C ASP A 55 2.84 2.91 -0.51
N THR A 56 1.66 3.40 -0.89
CA THR A 56 0.88 2.74 -1.96
C THR A 56 1.58 2.82 -3.32
N ILE A 57 2.18 3.96 -3.67
CA ILE A 57 2.99 4.10 -4.88
C ILE A 57 4.17 3.12 -4.84
N LEU A 58 4.89 3.07 -3.72
CA LEU A 58 6.05 2.18 -3.55
C LEU A 58 5.65 0.70 -3.64
N ILE A 59 4.48 0.29 -3.13
CA ILE A 59 3.96 -1.07 -3.31
C ILE A 59 3.89 -1.43 -4.80
N SER A 60 3.29 -0.57 -5.63
CA SER A 60 3.18 -0.84 -7.07
C SER A 60 4.55 -0.96 -7.74
N GLN A 61 5.51 -0.12 -7.36
CA GLN A 61 6.88 -0.17 -7.85
C GLN A 61 7.63 -1.43 -7.42
N GLN A 62 7.45 -1.89 -6.18
CA GLN A 62 8.08 -3.12 -5.69
C GLN A 62 7.52 -4.36 -6.40
N ILE A 63 6.22 -4.40 -6.71
CA ILE A 63 5.63 -5.48 -7.50
C ILE A 63 6.24 -5.49 -8.90
N ALA A 64 6.25 -4.35 -9.59
CA ALA A 64 6.84 -4.24 -10.92
C ALA A 64 8.33 -4.68 -10.91
N LYS A 65 9.09 -4.20 -9.92
CA LYS A 65 10.50 -4.57 -9.72
C LYS A 65 10.69 -6.07 -9.54
N ALA A 66 9.86 -6.72 -8.73
CA ALA A 66 9.92 -8.16 -8.51
C ALA A 66 9.57 -8.94 -9.78
N GLU A 67 8.56 -8.52 -10.52
CA GLU A 67 8.11 -9.18 -11.75
C GLU A 67 9.12 -9.07 -12.89
N THR A 68 9.84 -7.95 -12.98
CA THR A 68 10.87 -7.76 -14.02
C THR A 68 12.24 -8.32 -13.63
N SER A 69 12.42 -8.76 -12.38
CA SER A 69 13.74 -9.20 -11.88
C SER A 69 13.95 -10.71 -12.07
N LYS A 70 15.12 -11.07 -12.61
CA LYS A 70 15.61 -12.46 -12.63
C LYS A 70 16.21 -12.91 -11.29
N SER A 71 16.51 -11.98 -10.38
CA SER A 71 17.15 -12.27 -9.10
C SER A 71 16.12 -12.67 -8.05
N HIS A 72 16.15 -13.92 -7.60
CA HIS A 72 15.27 -14.41 -6.54
C HIS A 72 15.38 -13.57 -5.25
N THR A 73 16.59 -13.18 -4.85
CA THR A 73 16.82 -12.31 -3.70
C THR A 73 16.13 -10.95 -3.83
N VAL A 74 16.14 -10.34 -5.02
CA VAL A 74 15.45 -9.06 -5.26
C VAL A 74 13.94 -9.25 -5.13
N ARG A 75 13.39 -10.32 -5.71
CA ARG A 75 11.94 -10.64 -5.63
C ARG A 75 11.48 -10.81 -4.18
N ILE A 76 12.25 -11.56 -3.38
CA ILE A 76 12.00 -11.78 -1.95
C ILE A 76 12.09 -10.47 -1.17
N LYS A 77 13.13 -9.66 -1.39
CA LYS A 77 13.28 -8.36 -0.70
C LYS A 77 12.12 -7.42 -1.03
N SER A 78 11.69 -7.36 -2.29
CA SER A 78 10.52 -6.57 -2.70
C SER A 78 9.24 -7.04 -2.01
N ALA A 79 9.00 -8.34 -1.91
CA ALA A 79 7.87 -8.88 -1.14
C ALA A 79 7.93 -8.51 0.35
N ASN A 80 9.11 -8.54 0.96
CA ASN A 80 9.29 -8.14 2.36
C ASN A 80 8.96 -6.65 2.57
N PHE A 81 9.42 -5.76 1.68
CA PHE A 81 9.08 -4.34 1.75
C PHE A 81 7.59 -4.08 1.59
N ILE A 82 6.93 -4.78 0.67
CA ILE A 82 5.47 -4.67 0.50
C ILE A 82 4.74 -5.04 1.80
N ASN A 83 5.20 -6.08 2.50
CA ASN A 83 4.60 -6.45 3.78
C ASN A 83 4.76 -5.40 4.89
N VAL A 84 5.88 -4.67 4.91
CA VAL A 84 6.05 -3.53 5.83
C VAL A 84 5.04 -2.43 5.48
N MET A 85 4.95 -2.06 4.21
CA MET A 85 4.03 -1.00 3.75
C MET A 85 2.56 -1.34 4.02
N ILE A 86 2.14 -2.60 3.84
CA ILE A 86 0.79 -3.05 4.21
C ILE A 86 0.49 -2.77 5.69
N ARG A 87 1.45 -2.99 6.60
CA ARG A 87 1.29 -2.73 8.04
C ARG A 87 1.26 -1.23 8.33
N ASN A 88 2.08 -0.46 7.65
CA ASN A 88 2.10 1.00 7.75
C ASN A 88 0.75 1.60 7.37
N ILE A 89 0.15 1.16 6.26
CA ILE A 89 -1.13 1.66 5.77
C ILE A 89 -2.24 1.50 6.82
N ASN A 90 -2.32 0.36 7.52
CA ASN A 90 -3.27 0.19 8.62
C ASN A 90 -3.03 1.19 9.77
N SER A 91 -1.77 1.49 10.05
CA SER A 91 -1.38 2.50 11.05
C SER A 91 -1.75 3.91 10.60
N TYR A 92 -1.62 4.22 9.30
CA TYR A 92 -2.05 5.49 8.73
C TYR A 92 -3.56 5.69 8.84
N CYS A 93 -4.37 4.68 8.49
CA CYS A 93 -5.83 4.76 8.67
C CYS A 93 -6.20 5.07 10.14
N THR A 94 -5.53 4.40 11.09
CA THR A 94 -5.73 4.63 12.53
C THR A 94 -5.27 6.03 12.94
N GLY A 95 -4.17 6.52 12.37
CA GLY A 95 -3.66 7.87 12.61
C GLY A 95 -4.64 8.94 12.13
N LEU A 96 -5.18 8.80 10.92
CA LEU A 96 -6.16 9.72 10.34
C LEU A 96 -7.45 9.78 11.18
N GLU A 97 -7.94 8.64 11.67
CA GLU A 97 -9.09 8.61 12.59
C GLU A 97 -8.81 9.39 13.88
N LYS A 98 -7.64 9.17 14.48
CA LYS A 98 -7.22 9.88 15.70
C LYS A 98 -7.04 11.38 15.48
N GLN A 99 -6.67 11.80 14.27
CA GLN A 99 -6.57 13.22 13.88
C GLN A 99 -7.92 13.84 13.50
N GLY A 100 -9.03 13.12 13.64
CA GLY A 100 -10.38 13.66 13.50
C GLY A 100 -10.87 13.75 12.06
N VAL A 101 -10.33 12.97 11.13
CA VAL A 101 -10.96 12.75 9.82
C VAL A 101 -12.35 12.14 10.05
N LYS A 102 -13.41 12.84 9.62
CA LYS A 102 -14.80 12.54 10.02
C LYS A 102 -15.46 11.47 9.14
N GLU A 103 -14.96 11.32 7.93
CA GLU A 103 -15.50 10.49 6.87
C GLU A 103 -14.94 9.08 7.00
N LYS A 104 -15.47 8.39 8.01
CA LYS A 104 -15.09 7.03 8.35
C LYS A 104 -15.38 6.06 7.20
N GLU A 105 -16.31 6.38 6.30
CA GLU A 105 -16.61 5.56 5.13
C GLU A 105 -15.38 5.42 4.21
N TYR A 106 -14.64 6.50 3.93
CA TYR A 106 -13.44 6.44 3.09
C TYR A 106 -12.35 5.57 3.71
N LEU A 107 -12.12 5.72 5.02
CA LEU A 107 -11.12 4.91 5.74
C LEU A 107 -11.56 3.45 5.89
N SER A 108 -12.86 3.20 6.01
CA SER A 108 -13.42 1.84 6.00
C SER A 108 -13.22 1.16 4.64
N LEU A 109 -13.51 1.88 3.56
CA LEU A 109 -13.33 1.41 2.20
C LEU A 109 -11.84 1.14 1.90
N LEU A 110 -10.92 2.01 2.36
CA LEU A 110 -9.48 1.77 2.20
C LEU A 110 -9.03 0.51 2.93
N ARG A 111 -9.56 0.26 4.13
CA ARG A 111 -9.29 -0.99 4.85
C ARG A 111 -9.82 -2.21 4.12
N GLU A 112 -10.97 -2.14 3.47
CA GLU A 112 -11.46 -3.23 2.61
C GLU A 112 -10.54 -3.45 1.42
N GLU A 113 -10.13 -2.39 0.73
CA GLU A 113 -9.19 -2.51 -0.38
C GLU A 113 -7.86 -3.15 0.03
N ILE A 114 -7.31 -2.79 1.20
CA ILE A 114 -6.13 -3.45 1.76
C ILE A 114 -6.39 -4.93 2.03
N ARG A 115 -7.55 -5.30 2.58
CA ARG A 115 -7.91 -6.71 2.80
C ARG A 115 -7.93 -7.48 1.49
N THR A 116 -8.52 -6.93 0.43
CA THR A 116 -8.55 -7.60 -0.87
C THR A 116 -7.16 -7.67 -1.51
N PHE A 117 -6.36 -6.60 -1.40
CA PHE A 117 -4.96 -6.57 -1.84
C PHE A 117 -4.13 -7.64 -1.13
N ARG A 118 -4.24 -7.76 0.20
CA ARG A 118 -3.51 -8.75 0.99
C ARG A 118 -3.78 -10.19 0.55
N LYS A 119 -5.03 -10.52 0.19
CA LYS A 119 -5.38 -11.84 -0.36
C LYS A 119 -4.63 -12.11 -1.66
N SER A 120 -4.63 -11.15 -2.59
CA SER A 120 -3.91 -11.27 -3.86
C SER A 120 -2.40 -11.31 -3.67
N PHE A 121 -1.87 -10.46 -2.77
CA PHE A 121 -0.47 -10.42 -2.40
C PHE A 121 0.02 -11.74 -1.79
N LYS A 122 -0.79 -12.39 -0.94
CA LYS A 122 -0.46 -13.71 -0.39
C LYS A 122 -0.33 -14.78 -1.49
N ALA A 123 -1.24 -14.79 -2.45
CA ALA A 123 -1.18 -15.70 -3.59
C ALA A 123 0.05 -15.43 -4.46
N TRP A 124 0.29 -14.17 -4.79
CA TRP A 124 1.45 -13.73 -5.55
C TRP A 124 2.77 -14.10 -4.86
N ARG A 125 2.90 -13.80 -3.56
CA ARG A 125 4.11 -14.11 -2.77
C ARG A 125 4.43 -15.61 -2.76
N LYS A 126 3.42 -16.48 -2.72
CA LYS A 126 3.63 -17.93 -2.81
C LYS A 126 4.24 -18.34 -4.15
N SER A 127 3.84 -17.67 -5.25
CA SER A 127 4.40 -17.93 -6.59
C SER A 127 5.87 -17.50 -6.74
N LEU A 128 6.40 -16.69 -5.81
CA LEU A 128 7.81 -16.30 -5.79
C LEU A 128 8.73 -17.37 -5.20
N GLY A 129 8.21 -18.30 -4.39
CA GLY A 129 9.00 -19.34 -3.73
C GLY A 129 9.28 -20.52 -4.66
N ASN A 130 10.47 -21.11 -4.54
CA ASN A 130 10.79 -22.39 -5.18
C ASN A 130 10.24 -23.54 -4.33
N GLY A 131 9.63 -24.56 -4.95
CA GLY A 131 8.82 -25.61 -4.31
C GLY A 131 9.46 -26.46 -3.20
N ASN A 132 10.72 -26.22 -2.81
CA ASN A 132 11.41 -26.94 -1.72
C ASN A 132 11.78 -26.07 -0.52
N ASP A 133 11.64 -24.74 -0.62
CA ASP A 133 11.94 -23.89 0.51
C ASP A 133 10.68 -23.68 1.34
N LYS A 134 10.62 -24.38 2.49
CA LYS A 134 9.88 -23.88 3.66
C LYS A 134 10.58 -22.61 4.16
N LEU A 135 10.61 -21.57 3.34
CA LEU A 135 11.18 -20.28 3.68
C LEU A 135 10.33 -19.76 4.85
N HIS A 136 10.90 -19.75 6.04
CA HIS A 136 10.27 -19.16 7.20
C HIS A 136 10.37 -17.63 7.03
N TRP A 137 9.41 -17.08 6.30
CA TRP A 137 9.41 -15.69 5.90
C TRP A 137 9.29 -14.67 7.05
N GLY A 138 9.22 -15.13 8.31
CA GLY A 138 9.09 -14.26 9.49
C GLY A 138 7.79 -13.45 9.52
N PHE A 139 6.80 -13.80 8.71
CA PHE A 139 5.53 -13.09 8.66
C PHE A 139 4.55 -13.66 9.70
N ASN A 140 4.05 -12.80 10.56
CA ASN A 140 2.78 -13.05 11.22
C ASN A 140 1.69 -12.96 10.14
N ASP A 141 1.30 -14.10 9.59
CA ASP A 141 0.15 -14.24 8.68
C ASP A 141 -1.19 -13.87 9.38
N PHE A 142 -1.15 -13.48 10.66
CA PHE A 142 -2.27 -13.21 11.56
C PHE A 142 -2.52 -11.72 11.91
N LEU A 143 -1.86 -10.76 11.24
CA LEU A 143 -2.12 -9.31 11.43
C LEU A 143 -2.37 -8.58 10.12
#